data_AF-A0A930MUK1-F1
#
_entry.id   AF-A0A930MUK1-F1
#
_cell.length_a   1.000
_cell.length_b   1.000
_cell.length_c   1.000
_cell.angle_alpha   90.00
_cell.angle_beta   90.00
_cell.angle_gamma   90.00
#
_symmetry.space_group_name_H-M   'P 1'
#
loop_
_entity.id
_entity.type
_entity.pdbx_description
1 polymer ?
#
loop_
_entity_poly.entity_id
_entity_poly.type
_entity_poly.pdbx_seq_one_letter_code
_entity_poly.pdbx_strand_id
1 'polypeptide(L)'
;MLRKRWQRMAAVAAAAALLSGAPLGVPRAEAFIGLGDILGGAANAASKSSAVRAGYLDAGDNPVLQDELYKKELGDAAREVDPEAVRVTEDVFAVLLEKGDYVLRNDSLPFRLKVVPNNEFNAYCNFTDFICMNDGLVTACGYNRDEVAAILGHEMTHGYNQHTANAAAKQVIADFAGDLASNALSSATFGVGSELTDDWIKFLKVKNINVPNEKDADRNGFYTMASAGFNPGGPAAAMARMSYYTEHRDQFTDFFEPAEHPDTRNRLKDMAALLTAYGIGHPEVRNVNDVYFDKELLLIAEPDGAQDAEEMAYLIAGGIAKGFHDHRFVTDWNFRTLEDGRIDFLDDNAVYQPLKNALRAEAGLGARFQTMVERAYENDSKTNARATFLRAELERSQKNAALRRSQAEHTKDAPYKALNGELYMKLGLTDFAEKEFRRASALDPNNLRARSGMATVLSARKDYDGALALVNEVITKAPTWGGGYVSRAIIYRDMGDHERALADCNTALAAKDVDSYAYKVAGDIFDAQGATENAFVEYKAYHEANPSAKDIPATYMARLR
;
A
#
# COMPACT_ATOMS: atom_id res chain seq x y z
N MET A 1 -34.56 38.15 29.41
CA MET A 1 -35.71 37.94 28.51
C MET A 1 -35.32 38.48 27.14
N LEU A 2 -35.37 37.83 25.97
CA LEU A 2 -35.76 36.50 25.51
C LEU A 2 -35.26 36.41 24.03
N ARG A 3 -34.52 35.33 23.68
CA ARG A 3 -34.42 34.62 22.37
C ARG A 3 -34.18 35.37 21.03
N LYS A 4 -33.07 34.98 20.34
CA LYS A 4 -32.99 34.23 19.04
C LYS A 4 -31.53 34.28 18.51
N ARG A 5 -30.72 33.21 18.49
CA ARG A 5 -30.60 32.08 17.52
C ARG A 5 -30.37 32.46 16.04
N TRP A 6 -29.15 32.13 15.57
CA TRP A 6 -28.70 31.69 14.23
C TRP A 6 -28.51 32.68 13.06
N GLN A 7 -27.44 32.38 12.28
CA GLN A 7 -26.97 32.87 10.97
C GLN A 7 -25.92 34.00 10.99
N ARG A 8 -24.83 34.01 10.21
CA ARG A 8 -24.27 33.08 9.19
C ARG A 8 -22.83 33.53 8.84
N MET A 9 -21.99 32.56 8.48
CA MET A 9 -20.70 32.70 7.81
C MET A 9 -20.86 33.25 6.38
N ALA A 10 -19.92 34.07 5.90
CA ALA A 10 -19.62 34.32 4.48
C ALA A 10 -18.33 35.15 4.28
N ALA A 11 -17.62 34.85 3.18
CA ALA A 11 -16.48 35.54 2.55
C ALA A 11 -15.11 35.33 3.24
N VAL A 12 -14.10 34.74 2.60
CA VAL A 12 -13.44 35.21 1.35
C VAL A 12 -13.18 34.06 0.37
N ALA A 13 -13.44 34.30 -0.91
CA ALA A 13 -13.29 33.38 -2.03
C ALA A 13 -12.38 33.99 -3.11
N ALA A 14 -11.47 33.20 -3.70
CA ALA A 14 -11.14 33.18 -5.14
C ALA A 14 -9.99 32.19 -5.46
N ALA A 15 -10.15 31.50 -6.60
CA ALA A 15 -9.15 30.86 -7.45
C ALA A 15 -8.55 29.49 -7.03
N ALA A 16 -9.17 28.41 -7.52
CA ALA A 16 -8.51 27.33 -8.27
C ALA A 16 -9.59 26.39 -8.83
N ALA A 17 -10.08 26.70 -10.04
CA ALA A 17 -10.98 25.84 -10.78
C ALA A 17 -10.16 24.88 -11.64
N LEU A 18 -10.24 23.58 -11.33
CA LEU A 18 -10.13 22.55 -12.36
C LEU A 18 -10.57 21.16 -11.86
N LEU A 19 -11.74 20.75 -12.35
CA LEU A 19 -12.23 19.39 -12.64
C LEU A 19 -13.77 19.47 -12.68
N SER A 20 -14.34 19.47 -13.89
CA SER A 20 -15.77 19.24 -14.26
C SER A 20 -16.84 19.86 -13.34
N GLY A 21 -17.57 20.89 -13.79
CA GLY A 21 -18.68 21.50 -13.03
C GLY A 21 -19.88 20.55 -12.88
N ALA A 22 -20.71 20.57 -11.83
CA ALA A 22 -20.85 21.27 -10.54
C ALA A 22 -21.86 20.43 -9.69
N PRO A 23 -22.44 20.87 -8.56
CA PRO A 23 -21.93 21.42 -7.30
C PRO A 23 -22.08 20.40 -6.12
N LEU A 24 -21.07 20.29 -5.26
CA LEU A 24 -21.10 20.00 -3.81
C LEU A 24 -19.67 19.58 -3.42
N GLY A 25 -19.08 20.32 -2.48
CA GLY A 25 -17.65 20.36 -2.24
C GLY A 25 -16.99 19.00 -2.02
N VAL A 26 -15.89 18.78 -2.74
CA VAL A 26 -14.88 17.76 -2.44
C VAL A 26 -13.56 18.53 -2.24
N PRO A 27 -13.33 19.08 -1.03
CA PRO A 27 -12.32 20.09 -0.75
C PRO A 27 -10.93 19.48 -0.48
N ARG A 28 -10.25 18.92 -1.49
CA ARG A 28 -8.81 18.59 -1.31
C ARG A 28 -7.93 19.84 -1.34
N ALA A 29 -8.12 20.69 -2.36
CA ALA A 29 -7.27 21.87 -2.56
C ALA A 29 -7.35 22.90 -1.41
N GLU A 30 -8.52 23.06 -0.76
CA GLU A 30 -8.67 24.00 0.36
C GLU A 30 -7.86 23.58 1.61
N ALA A 31 -7.67 22.28 1.83
CA ALA A 31 -6.89 21.78 2.96
C ALA A 31 -5.40 22.13 2.84
N PHE A 32 -4.89 22.17 1.61
CA PHE A 32 -3.49 22.48 1.31
C PHE A 32 -3.23 24.00 1.30
N ILE A 33 -4.14 24.77 0.71
CA ILE A 33 -4.04 26.23 0.61
C ILE A 33 -4.15 26.91 1.99
N GLY A 34 -4.99 26.38 2.89
CA GLY A 34 -5.14 26.90 4.26
C GLY A 34 -4.05 26.48 5.25
N LEU A 35 -3.19 25.52 4.89
CA LEU A 35 -2.15 25.04 5.80
C LEU A 35 -1.07 26.11 6.05
N GLY A 36 -0.80 27.00 5.06
CA GLY A 36 0.08 28.15 5.23
C GLY A 36 -0.44 29.15 6.27
N ASP A 37 -1.75 29.42 6.26
CA ASP A 37 -2.40 30.30 7.23
C ASP A 37 -2.45 29.68 8.64
N ILE A 38 -2.66 28.37 8.74
CA ILE A 38 -2.67 27.64 10.03
C ILE A 38 -1.26 27.60 10.63
N LEU A 39 -0.23 27.36 9.81
CA LEU A 39 1.15 27.32 10.27
C LEU A 39 1.67 28.73 10.60
N GLY A 40 1.38 29.74 9.78
CA GLY A 40 1.78 31.14 9.99
C GLY A 40 0.96 31.90 11.03
N GLY A 41 -0.23 31.42 11.38
CA GLY A 41 -1.15 32.05 12.34
C GLY A 41 -0.91 31.68 13.81
N ALA A 42 -1.67 32.33 14.70
CA ALA A 42 -1.68 32.09 16.16
C ALA A 42 -2.39 30.79 16.58
N ALA A 43 -2.41 29.77 15.72
CA ALA A 43 -3.01 28.48 16.02
C ALA A 43 -2.20 27.72 17.09
N ASN A 44 -2.88 26.93 17.93
CA ASN A 44 -2.18 26.09 18.91
C ASN A 44 -1.48 24.89 18.23
N ALA A 45 -0.52 24.28 18.93
CA ALA A 45 0.28 23.17 18.42
C ALA A 45 -0.57 21.98 17.91
N ALA A 46 -1.69 21.67 18.58
CA ALA A 46 -2.58 20.57 18.17
C ALA A 46 -3.27 20.84 16.83
N SER A 47 -3.75 22.06 16.61
CA SER A 47 -4.34 22.48 15.34
C SER A 47 -3.32 22.42 14.20
N LYS A 48 -2.10 22.92 14.44
CA LYS A 48 -0.98 22.85 13.48
C LYS A 48 -0.63 21.40 13.11
N SER A 49 -0.52 20.53 14.10
CA SER A 49 -0.27 19.09 13.89
C SER A 49 -1.34 18.43 13.04
N SER A 50 -2.62 18.67 13.37
CA SER A 50 -3.74 18.10 12.64
C SER A 50 -3.75 18.54 11.18
N ALA A 51 -3.43 19.80 10.92
CA ALA A 51 -3.41 20.35 9.58
C ALA A 51 -2.23 19.79 8.77
N VAL A 52 -1.04 19.67 9.36
CA VAL A 52 0.12 19.03 8.70
C VAL A 52 -0.19 17.58 8.37
N ARG A 53 -0.73 16.83 9.34
CA ARG A 53 -1.15 15.44 9.13
C ARG A 53 -2.12 15.32 7.96
N ALA A 54 -3.15 16.17 7.93
CA ALA A 54 -4.13 16.18 6.85
C ALA A 54 -3.49 16.47 5.49
N GLY A 55 -2.54 17.40 5.41
CA GLY A 55 -1.77 17.67 4.20
C GLY A 55 -0.97 16.46 3.71
N TYR A 56 -0.29 15.74 4.61
CA TYR A 56 0.41 14.50 4.25
C TYR A 56 -0.52 13.40 3.74
N LEU A 57 -1.70 13.26 4.34
CA LEU A 57 -2.68 12.26 3.92
C LEU A 57 -3.30 12.61 2.57
N ASP A 58 -3.58 13.89 2.33
CA ASP A 58 -4.09 14.35 1.04
C ASP A 58 -3.07 14.16 -0.09
N ALA A 59 -1.80 14.48 0.19
CA ALA A 59 -0.69 14.21 -0.71
C ALA A 59 -0.45 12.70 -0.89
N GLY A 60 -0.61 11.92 0.17
CA GLY A 60 -0.54 10.46 0.16
C GLY A 60 -1.60 9.83 -0.74
N ASP A 61 -2.82 10.38 -0.71
CA ASP A 61 -3.96 9.96 -1.53
C ASP A 61 -4.01 10.65 -2.91
N ASN A 62 -2.84 10.84 -3.55
CA ASN A 62 -2.71 11.47 -4.86
C ASN A 62 -1.93 10.57 -5.86
N PRO A 63 -2.62 9.98 -6.86
CA PRO A 63 -1.99 9.12 -7.87
C PRO A 63 -0.85 9.76 -8.67
N VAL A 64 -0.92 11.07 -8.93
CA VAL A 64 0.12 11.79 -9.67
C VAL A 64 1.42 11.81 -8.87
N LEU A 65 1.33 12.04 -7.55
CA LEU A 65 2.49 12.02 -6.68
C LEU A 65 3.09 10.62 -6.55
N GLN A 66 2.24 9.59 -6.40
CA GLN A 66 2.70 8.20 -6.35
C GLN A 66 3.46 7.82 -7.64
N ASP A 67 2.96 8.24 -8.81
CA ASP A 67 3.59 7.95 -10.09
C ASP A 67 4.89 8.73 -10.33
N GLU A 68 4.95 10.00 -9.92
CA GLU A 68 6.19 10.78 -9.97
C GLU A 68 7.28 10.18 -9.06
N LEU A 69 6.93 9.76 -7.85
CA LEU A 69 7.87 9.10 -6.93
C LEU A 69 8.34 7.76 -7.50
N TYR A 70 7.43 6.97 -8.09
CA TYR A 70 7.76 5.71 -8.75
C TYR A 70 8.74 5.88 -9.93
N LYS A 71 8.56 6.92 -10.75
CA LYS A 71 9.42 7.22 -11.90
C LYS A 71 10.81 7.70 -11.48
N LYS A 72 10.88 8.53 -10.43
CA LYS A 72 12.14 9.10 -9.92
C LYS A 72 13.02 8.07 -9.20
N GLU A 73 12.44 6.99 -8.72
CA GLU A 73 13.18 5.94 -8.02
C GLU A 73 13.82 4.98 -9.03
N LEU A 74 15.11 5.16 -9.32
CA LEU A 74 15.82 4.42 -10.36
C LEU A 74 16.86 3.43 -9.81
N GLY A 75 17.20 3.51 -8.52
CA GLY A 75 18.38 2.82 -7.99
C GLY A 75 19.68 3.27 -8.66
N ASP A 76 20.66 2.37 -8.72
CA ASP A 76 21.92 2.52 -9.44
C ASP A 76 21.69 2.31 -10.95
N ALA A 77 21.65 3.42 -11.68
CA ALA A 77 21.48 3.44 -13.13
C ALA A 77 22.63 2.77 -13.90
N ALA A 78 23.76 2.43 -13.25
CA ALA A 78 24.89 1.77 -13.89
C ALA A 78 24.74 0.25 -14.02
N ARG A 79 23.70 -0.36 -13.43
CA ARG A 79 23.50 -1.81 -13.44
C ARG A 79 22.04 -2.21 -13.70
N GLU A 80 21.87 -3.42 -14.21
CA GLU A 80 20.54 -4.02 -14.34
C GLU A 80 20.04 -4.51 -12.97
N VAL A 81 18.72 -4.53 -12.82
CA VAL A 81 18.04 -5.11 -11.65
C VAL A 81 18.08 -6.63 -11.76
N ASP A 82 18.30 -7.33 -10.65
CA ASP A 82 18.24 -8.79 -10.62
C ASP A 82 16.81 -9.28 -10.93
N PRO A 83 16.59 -10.03 -12.04
CA PRO A 83 15.27 -10.52 -12.41
C PRO A 83 14.68 -11.51 -11.41
N GLU A 84 15.50 -12.28 -10.69
CA GLU A 84 15.00 -13.21 -9.67
C GLU A 84 14.51 -12.45 -8.43
N ALA A 85 15.22 -11.40 -8.04
CA ALA A 85 14.78 -10.50 -6.96
C ALA A 85 13.44 -9.85 -7.29
N VAL A 86 13.26 -9.37 -8.53
CA VAL A 86 11.96 -8.85 -9.02
C VAL A 86 10.87 -9.92 -8.87
N ARG A 87 11.10 -11.12 -9.43
CA ARG A 87 10.12 -12.21 -9.44
C ARG A 87 9.67 -12.61 -8.04
N VAL A 88 10.63 -12.86 -7.14
CA VAL A 88 10.35 -13.28 -5.76
C VAL A 88 9.59 -12.19 -5.00
N THR A 89 10.01 -10.94 -5.15
CA THR A 89 9.39 -9.79 -4.47
C THR A 89 7.96 -9.56 -4.95
N GLU A 90 7.71 -9.58 -6.26
CA GLU A 90 6.36 -9.43 -6.83
C GLU A 90 5.44 -10.60 -6.46
N ASP A 91 5.93 -11.84 -6.51
CA ASP A 91 5.16 -13.03 -6.12
C ASP A 91 4.76 -12.98 -4.64
N VAL A 92 5.70 -12.62 -3.75
CA VAL A 92 5.43 -12.51 -2.31
C VAL A 92 4.45 -11.37 -2.05
N PHE A 93 4.67 -10.21 -2.68
CA PHE A 93 3.83 -9.04 -2.51
C PHE A 93 2.39 -9.28 -2.96
N ALA A 94 2.18 -9.96 -4.08
CA ALA A 94 0.86 -10.34 -4.55
C ALA A 94 0.10 -11.19 -3.51
N VAL A 95 0.78 -12.16 -2.89
CA VAL A 95 0.20 -13.00 -1.82
C VAL A 95 -0.13 -12.17 -0.58
N LEU A 96 0.72 -11.24 -0.18
CA LEU A 96 0.45 -10.32 0.94
C LEU A 96 -0.79 -9.44 0.69
N LEU A 97 -0.92 -8.89 -0.52
CA LEU A 97 -2.08 -8.06 -0.89
C LEU A 97 -3.38 -8.86 -0.93
N GLU A 98 -3.33 -10.12 -1.38
CA GLU A 98 -4.53 -10.95 -1.53
C GLU A 98 -4.97 -11.58 -0.20
N LYS A 99 -4.02 -12.11 0.58
CA LYS A 99 -4.30 -12.99 1.72
C LYS A 99 -3.94 -12.39 3.08
N GLY A 100 -3.12 -11.34 3.10
CA GLY A 100 -2.71 -10.68 4.34
C GLY A 100 -3.88 -9.98 5.02
N ASP A 101 -3.98 -10.13 6.34
CA ASP A 101 -4.99 -9.45 7.15
C ASP A 101 -4.55 -8.03 7.52
N TYR A 102 -4.71 -7.10 6.58
CA TYR A 102 -4.47 -5.66 6.76
C TYR A 102 -5.70 -4.84 6.35
N VAL A 103 -5.73 -3.56 6.76
CA VAL A 103 -6.82 -2.64 6.38
C VAL A 103 -6.25 -1.35 5.81
N LEU A 104 -6.36 -1.21 4.49
CA LEU A 104 -6.03 0.03 3.80
C LEU A 104 -7.07 1.11 4.12
N ARG A 105 -6.61 2.31 4.49
CA ARG A 105 -7.48 3.44 4.84
C ARG A 105 -8.08 4.09 3.58
N ASN A 106 -9.22 4.75 3.73
CA ASN A 106 -9.87 5.51 2.66
C ASN A 106 -9.08 6.75 2.24
N ASP A 107 -8.09 7.19 2.99
CA ASP A 107 -7.15 8.25 2.63
C ASP A 107 -5.75 7.69 2.28
N SER A 108 -5.73 6.44 1.81
CA SER A 108 -4.54 5.75 1.28
C SER A 108 -4.79 5.27 -0.15
N LEU A 109 -3.72 5.20 -0.94
CA LEU A 109 -3.73 4.66 -2.31
C LEU A 109 -3.52 3.14 -2.27
N PRO A 110 -3.89 2.41 -3.34
CA PRO A 110 -3.48 1.03 -3.47
C PRO A 110 -1.94 0.97 -3.51
N PHE A 111 -1.35 0.02 -2.79
CA PHE A 111 0.09 -0.11 -2.78
C PHE A 111 0.66 -0.37 -4.18
N ARG A 112 1.79 0.30 -4.47
CA ARG A 112 2.59 0.08 -5.69
C ARG A 112 3.99 -0.33 -5.28
N LEU A 113 4.56 -1.31 -5.97
CA LEU A 113 5.88 -1.87 -5.66
C LEU A 113 6.85 -1.60 -6.82
N LYS A 114 8.13 -1.36 -6.51
CA LYS A 114 9.24 -1.39 -7.46
C LYS A 114 10.44 -2.04 -6.82
N VAL A 115 11.06 -2.99 -7.53
CA VAL A 115 12.39 -3.48 -7.20
C VAL A 115 13.40 -2.70 -8.04
N VAL A 116 14.43 -2.16 -7.40
CA VAL A 116 15.44 -1.33 -8.06
C VAL A 116 16.83 -1.94 -7.92
N PRO A 117 17.72 -1.67 -8.88
CA PRO A 117 19.10 -2.08 -8.77
C PRO A 117 19.79 -1.29 -7.65
N ASN A 118 19.89 -1.82 -6.44
CA ASN A 118 20.78 -1.26 -5.41
C ASN A 118 21.32 -2.39 -4.50
N ASN A 119 22.63 -2.39 -4.24
CA ASN A 119 23.27 -3.44 -3.45
C ASN A 119 22.98 -3.31 -1.95
N GLU A 120 22.53 -2.15 -1.48
CA GLU A 120 22.21 -1.93 -0.07
C GLU A 120 21.04 -2.82 0.39
N PHE A 121 21.16 -3.36 1.61
CA PHE A 121 20.09 -3.98 2.36
C PHE A 121 19.10 -2.91 2.83
N ASN A 122 18.21 -2.49 1.93
CA ASN A 122 17.21 -1.47 2.23
C ASN A 122 15.88 -1.70 1.49
N ALA A 123 14.79 -1.35 2.16
CA ALA A 123 13.47 -1.20 1.58
C ALA A 123 12.77 -0.05 2.31
N TYR A 124 11.81 0.59 1.65
CA TYR A 124 11.01 1.61 2.29
C TYR A 124 9.61 1.71 1.68
N CYS A 125 8.63 2.07 2.50
CA CYS A 125 7.33 2.57 2.07
C CYS A 125 7.23 4.07 2.28
N ASN A 126 6.87 4.82 1.24
CA ASN A 126 6.58 6.23 1.38
C ASN A 126 5.10 6.49 1.75
N PHE A 127 4.76 7.77 1.99
CA PHE A 127 3.42 8.20 2.40
C PHE A 127 2.34 8.06 1.30
N THR A 128 2.71 7.72 0.05
CA THR A 128 1.77 7.41 -1.05
C THR A 128 1.52 5.92 -1.22
N ASP A 129 1.94 5.09 -0.25
CA ASP A 129 1.88 3.63 -0.34
C ASP A 129 2.72 3.06 -1.52
N PHE A 130 3.73 3.81 -1.98
CA PHE A 130 4.75 3.29 -2.90
C PHE A 130 5.89 2.66 -2.09
N ILE A 131 6.12 1.36 -2.33
CA ILE A 131 7.18 0.56 -1.74
C ILE A 131 8.31 0.40 -2.75
N CYS A 132 9.52 0.76 -2.34
CA CYS A 132 10.74 0.46 -3.06
C CYS A 132 11.53 -0.59 -2.30
N MET A 133 12.03 -1.60 -3.01
CA MET A 133 12.89 -2.63 -2.47
C MET A 133 14.16 -2.73 -3.31
N ASN A 134 15.31 -2.72 -2.65
CA ASN A 134 16.58 -2.95 -3.31
C ASN A 134 16.73 -4.44 -3.63
N ASP A 135 17.17 -4.80 -4.83
CA ASP A 135 17.44 -6.20 -5.17
C ASP A 135 18.60 -6.82 -4.36
N GLY A 136 19.55 -5.99 -3.88
CA GLY A 136 20.62 -6.40 -2.97
C GLY A 136 20.10 -6.94 -1.64
N LEU A 137 19.02 -6.35 -1.10
CA LEU A 137 18.31 -6.87 0.07
C LEU A 137 17.75 -8.27 -0.18
N VAL A 138 17.08 -8.47 -1.32
CA VAL A 138 16.46 -9.75 -1.67
C VAL A 138 17.51 -10.84 -1.89
N THR A 139 18.62 -10.47 -2.55
CA THR A 139 19.78 -11.34 -2.77
C THR A 139 20.43 -11.73 -1.45
N ALA A 140 20.56 -10.78 -0.51
CA ALA A 140 21.12 -11.03 0.81
C ALA A 140 20.25 -11.96 1.67
N CYS A 141 18.93 -11.91 1.50
CA CYS A 141 18.02 -12.92 2.05
C CYS A 141 18.08 -14.26 1.30
N GLY A 142 18.95 -14.42 0.30
CA GLY A 142 19.03 -15.61 -0.53
C GLY A 142 17.72 -15.97 -1.21
N TYR A 143 16.93 -14.95 -1.58
CA TYR A 143 15.59 -15.11 -2.17
C TYR A 143 14.59 -15.86 -1.27
N ASN A 144 14.85 -15.92 0.05
CA ASN A 144 13.95 -16.55 1.00
C ASN A 144 12.63 -15.78 1.08
N ARG A 145 11.55 -16.45 0.66
CA ARG A 145 10.21 -15.85 0.56
C ARG A 145 9.66 -15.40 1.91
N ASP A 146 10.01 -16.07 3.00
CA ASP A 146 9.50 -15.75 4.35
C ASP A 146 10.21 -14.51 4.93
N GLU A 147 11.52 -14.37 4.72
CA GLU A 147 12.25 -13.14 5.07
C GLU A 147 11.77 -11.94 4.22
N VAL A 148 11.61 -12.13 2.90
CA VAL A 148 11.10 -11.09 1.99
C VAL A 148 9.66 -10.70 2.38
N ALA A 149 8.81 -11.67 2.74
CA ALA A 149 7.45 -11.39 3.21
C ALA A 149 7.43 -10.61 4.52
N ALA A 150 8.37 -10.87 5.42
CA ALA A 150 8.51 -10.14 6.67
C ALA A 150 8.85 -8.66 6.41
N ILE A 151 9.81 -8.41 5.53
CA ILE A 151 10.26 -7.06 5.18
C ILE A 151 9.13 -6.30 4.46
N LEU A 152 8.49 -6.91 3.47
CA LEU A 152 7.34 -6.30 2.79
C LEU A 152 6.16 -6.07 3.74
N GLY A 153 5.87 -7.00 4.64
CA GLY A 153 4.82 -6.82 5.66
C GLY A 153 5.12 -5.66 6.61
N HIS A 154 6.39 -5.50 7.00
CA HIS A 154 6.87 -4.36 7.79
C HIS A 154 6.65 -3.04 7.02
N GLU A 155 7.11 -2.96 5.78
CA GLU A 155 6.96 -1.76 4.94
C GLU A 155 5.49 -1.42 4.65
N MET A 156 4.65 -2.43 4.35
CA MET A 156 3.21 -2.24 4.19
C MET A 156 2.59 -1.63 5.45
N THR A 157 3.06 -2.02 6.64
CA THR A 157 2.55 -1.47 7.90
C THR A 157 2.81 0.03 8.00
N HIS A 158 3.98 0.51 7.57
CA HIS A 158 4.23 1.95 7.52
C HIS A 158 3.22 2.70 6.66
N GLY A 159 2.81 2.12 5.53
CA GLY A 159 1.76 2.66 4.66
C GLY A 159 0.37 2.63 5.30
N TYR A 160 -0.17 1.43 5.61
CA TYR A 160 -1.57 1.32 6.05
C TYR A 160 -1.84 1.84 7.46
N ASN A 161 -0.81 1.99 8.31
CA ASN A 161 -0.89 2.72 9.58
C ASN A 161 -0.47 4.20 9.47
N GLN A 162 -0.09 4.65 8.27
CA GLN A 162 0.23 6.05 7.93
C GLN A 162 1.32 6.62 8.83
N HIS A 163 2.35 5.83 9.12
CA HIS A 163 3.42 6.18 10.06
C HIS A 163 4.12 7.48 9.67
N THR A 164 4.40 7.70 8.39
CA THR A 164 5.04 8.92 7.89
C THR A 164 4.19 10.17 8.16
N ALA A 165 2.88 10.12 7.85
CA ALA A 165 1.97 11.24 8.12
C ALA A 165 1.85 11.55 9.62
N ASN A 166 1.82 10.50 10.46
CA ASN A 166 1.75 10.63 11.92
C ASN A 166 3.06 11.16 12.54
N ALA A 167 4.20 10.81 11.97
CA ALA A 167 5.53 11.24 12.43
C ALA A 167 5.81 12.69 12.02
N ALA A 168 5.60 13.04 10.74
CA ALA A 168 5.82 14.39 10.23
C ALA A 168 4.98 15.44 10.97
N ALA A 169 3.72 15.11 11.30
CA ALA A 169 2.84 15.98 12.07
C ALA A 169 3.34 16.28 13.50
N LYS A 170 4.13 15.38 14.10
CA LYS A 170 4.76 15.60 15.41
C LYS A 170 6.02 16.44 15.29
N GLN A 171 6.81 16.20 14.24
CA GLN A 171 8.07 16.91 14.00
C GLN A 171 7.86 18.39 13.66
N VAL A 172 6.87 18.72 12.81
CA VAL A 172 6.59 20.13 12.45
C VAL A 172 6.19 20.98 13.67
N ILE A 173 5.65 20.38 14.74
CA ILE A 173 5.44 21.09 16.01
C ILE A 173 6.76 21.32 16.74
N ALA A 174 7.66 20.34 16.73
CA ALA A 174 8.94 20.39 17.41
C ALA A 174 9.90 21.41 16.74
N ASP A 175 9.90 21.45 15.41
CA ASP A 175 10.75 22.30 14.58
C ASP A 175 10.09 23.62 14.22
N PHE A 176 9.30 24.24 15.12
CA PHE A 176 8.70 25.55 14.83
C PHE A 176 9.74 26.69 14.86
N ALA A 177 10.64 26.64 13.87
CA ALA A 177 11.53 27.63 13.29
C ALA A 177 11.98 27.11 11.89
N GLY A 178 11.22 27.31 10.81
CA GLY A 178 11.75 27.04 9.45
C GLY A 178 10.80 27.19 8.26
N ASP A 179 11.16 28.07 7.32
CA ASP A 179 10.51 28.46 6.04
C ASP A 179 10.19 27.32 5.05
N LEU A 180 10.59 26.07 5.30
CA LEU A 180 10.46 24.98 4.32
C LEU A 180 9.00 24.52 4.16
N ALA A 181 8.25 24.45 5.27
CA ALA A 181 6.85 24.04 5.25
C ALA A 181 5.92 25.13 4.67
N SER A 182 6.28 26.42 4.72
CA SER A 182 5.48 27.52 4.13
C SER A 182 5.71 27.68 2.63
N ASN A 183 6.95 27.48 2.15
CA ASN A 183 7.30 27.63 0.72
C ASN A 183 6.89 26.43 -0.15
N ALA A 184 7.04 25.19 0.36
CA ALA A 184 6.55 24.01 -0.37
C ALA A 184 5.02 24.09 -0.55
N LEU A 185 4.33 24.46 0.52
CA LEU A 185 2.89 24.33 0.67
C LEU A 185 2.05 25.41 -0.04
N SER A 186 2.64 26.57 -0.33
CA SER A 186 1.97 27.66 -1.05
C SER A 186 1.95 27.49 -2.58
N SER A 187 2.61 26.46 -3.13
CA SER A 187 2.89 26.37 -4.57
C SER A 187 2.34 25.15 -5.32
N ALA A 188 1.51 24.30 -4.71
CA ALA A 188 1.15 23.02 -5.34
C ALA A 188 -0.29 22.93 -5.89
N THR A 189 -0.41 22.85 -7.21
CA THR A 189 -1.57 22.24 -7.90
C THR A 189 -1.06 20.95 -8.58
N PHE A 190 -1.31 19.80 -7.95
CA PHE A 190 -0.85 18.49 -8.43
C PHE A 190 -1.87 17.88 -9.40
N GLY A 191 -1.71 18.20 -10.68
CA GLY A 191 -2.46 17.59 -11.79
C GLY A 191 -1.54 16.77 -12.70
N VAL A 192 -2.10 15.87 -13.51
CA VAL A 192 -1.34 15.02 -14.46
C VAL A 192 -0.43 15.89 -15.33
N GLY A 193 0.87 15.59 -15.36
CA GLY A 193 1.89 16.42 -16.02
C GLY A 193 2.56 17.47 -15.12
N SER A 194 2.29 17.46 -13.80
CA SER A 194 3.07 18.25 -12.82
C SER A 194 4.39 17.57 -12.48
N GLU A 195 5.49 18.32 -12.50
CA GLU A 195 6.76 17.90 -11.91
C GLU A 195 6.81 18.29 -10.43
N LEU A 196 7.31 17.39 -9.59
CA LEU A 196 7.65 17.70 -8.19
C LEU A 196 8.94 18.55 -8.14
N THR A 197 8.91 19.68 -7.45
CA THR A 197 10.12 20.45 -7.14
C THR A 197 11.00 19.73 -6.11
N ASP A 198 12.30 20.01 -6.08
CA ASP A 198 13.23 19.38 -5.14
C ASP A 198 12.89 19.64 -3.67
N ASP A 199 12.34 20.82 -3.36
CA ASP A 199 11.87 21.16 -2.02
C ASP A 199 10.66 20.31 -1.61
N TRP A 200 9.76 20.02 -2.55
CA TRP A 200 8.65 19.09 -2.35
C TRP A 200 9.15 17.67 -2.09
N ILE A 201 10.09 17.19 -2.90
CA ILE A 201 10.66 15.86 -2.72
C ILE A 201 11.31 15.75 -1.33
N LYS A 202 12.05 16.76 -0.87
CA LYS A 202 12.66 16.78 0.47
C LYS A 202 11.62 16.76 1.59
N PHE A 203 10.56 17.56 1.48
CA PHE A 203 9.46 17.56 2.45
C PHE A 203 8.78 16.18 2.52
N LEU A 204 8.51 15.58 1.35
CA LEU A 204 7.84 14.29 1.22
C LEU A 204 8.72 13.08 1.60
N LYS A 205 10.05 13.26 1.60
CA LYS A 205 11.04 12.25 2.00
C LYS A 205 11.41 12.30 3.49
N VAL A 206 10.78 13.15 4.32
CA VAL A 206 11.03 13.15 5.77
C VAL A 206 10.55 11.84 6.40
N LYS A 207 11.44 10.84 6.44
CA LYS A 207 11.26 9.57 7.15
C LYS A 207 11.90 9.73 8.53
N ASN A 208 11.16 10.28 9.49
CA ASN A 208 11.57 10.30 10.90
C ASN A 208 10.71 9.32 11.70
N ILE A 209 10.80 8.04 11.32
CA ILE A 209 10.06 6.96 11.95
C ILE A 209 10.76 6.62 13.27
N ASN A 210 10.01 6.65 14.37
CA ASN A 210 10.57 6.39 15.69
C ASN A 210 10.44 4.91 16.07
N VAL A 211 11.20 4.47 17.08
CA VAL A 211 11.19 3.08 17.57
C VAL A 211 9.78 2.54 17.88
N PRO A 212 8.84 3.32 18.46
CA PRO A 212 7.44 2.85 18.60
C PRO A 212 6.75 2.48 17.28
N ASN A 213 6.97 3.25 16.21
CA ASN A 213 6.42 2.94 14.90
C ASN A 213 7.11 1.71 14.28
N GLU A 214 8.43 1.53 14.48
CA GLU A 214 9.16 0.33 14.06
C GLU A 214 8.61 -0.93 14.74
N LYS A 215 8.36 -0.86 16.06
CA LYS A 215 7.77 -1.99 16.82
C LYS A 215 6.34 -2.29 16.38
N ASP A 216 5.56 -1.27 16.02
CA ASP A 216 4.23 -1.45 15.44
C ASP A 216 4.30 -2.07 14.04
N ALA A 217 5.26 -1.64 13.22
CA ALA A 217 5.55 -2.19 11.89
C ALA A 217 5.99 -3.66 11.95
N ASP A 218 6.89 -4.00 12.86
CA ASP A 218 7.30 -5.39 13.10
C ASP A 218 6.12 -6.26 13.52
N ARG A 219 5.34 -5.78 14.50
CA ARG A 219 4.22 -6.54 15.05
C ARG A 219 3.12 -6.76 14.00
N ASN A 220 2.66 -5.72 13.30
CA ASN A 220 1.60 -5.92 12.33
C ASN A 220 2.12 -6.53 11.02
N GLY A 221 3.39 -6.30 10.67
CA GLY A 221 4.08 -7.00 9.58
C GLY A 221 4.12 -8.51 9.80
N PHE A 222 4.47 -8.95 11.02
CA PHE A 222 4.39 -10.35 11.46
C PHE A 222 3.00 -10.94 11.20
N TYR A 223 1.92 -10.28 11.68
CA TYR A 223 0.56 -10.80 11.49
C TYR A 223 0.11 -10.74 10.04
N THR A 224 0.50 -9.72 9.29
CA THR A 224 0.16 -9.57 7.86
C THR A 224 0.75 -10.73 7.06
N MET A 225 2.04 -11.05 7.26
CA MET A 225 2.64 -12.18 6.55
C MET A 225 2.14 -13.54 7.04
N ALA A 226 1.96 -13.72 8.35
CA ALA A 226 1.55 -15.00 8.92
C ALA A 226 0.11 -15.36 8.52
N SER A 227 -0.78 -14.36 8.45
CA SER A 227 -2.15 -14.53 7.92
C SER A 227 -2.18 -14.78 6.41
N ALA A 228 -1.21 -14.24 5.66
CA ALA A 228 -1.04 -14.54 4.24
C ALA A 228 -0.49 -15.96 3.97
N GLY A 229 -0.07 -16.67 5.02
CA GLY A 229 0.38 -18.06 4.96
C GLY A 229 1.89 -18.27 4.94
N PHE A 230 2.68 -17.20 5.12
CA PHE A 230 4.14 -17.30 5.23
C PHE A 230 4.58 -17.80 6.62
N ASN A 231 5.84 -18.22 6.72
CA ASN A 231 6.43 -18.72 7.95
C ASN A 231 6.55 -17.60 9.00
N PRO A 232 5.90 -17.71 10.18
CA PRO A 232 5.99 -16.69 11.23
C PRO A 232 7.40 -16.55 11.82
N GLY A 233 8.33 -17.46 11.51
CA GLY A 233 9.75 -17.32 11.84
C GLY A 233 10.50 -16.29 10.99
N GLY A 234 9.97 -15.92 9.82
CA GLY A 234 10.59 -14.99 8.87
C GLY A 234 11.01 -13.63 9.45
N PRO A 235 10.17 -12.95 10.27
CA PRO A 235 10.55 -11.68 10.89
C PRO A 235 11.72 -11.79 11.85
N ALA A 236 11.79 -12.86 12.65
CA ALA A 236 12.91 -13.08 13.55
C ALA A 236 14.18 -13.46 12.79
N ALA A 237 14.06 -14.26 11.71
CA ALA A 237 15.18 -14.57 10.82
C ALA A 237 15.74 -13.30 10.13
N ALA A 238 14.89 -12.49 9.50
CA ALA A 238 15.32 -11.23 8.87
C ALA A 238 15.94 -10.26 9.89
N MET A 239 15.39 -10.19 11.10
CA MET A 239 15.93 -9.34 12.18
C MET A 239 17.25 -9.87 12.74
N ALA A 240 17.46 -11.20 12.78
CA ALA A 240 18.73 -11.81 13.16
C ALA A 240 19.83 -11.43 12.16
N ARG A 241 19.53 -11.53 10.86
CA ARG A 241 20.41 -11.08 9.77
C ARG A 241 20.77 -9.60 9.90
N MET A 242 19.78 -8.71 10.07
CA MET A 242 20.04 -7.28 10.28
C MET A 242 20.85 -7.01 11.55
N SER A 243 20.63 -7.79 12.61
CA SER A 243 21.41 -7.67 13.84
C SER A 243 22.87 -8.03 13.62
N TYR A 244 23.15 -9.07 12.83
CA TYR A 244 24.52 -9.43 12.44
C TYR A 244 25.22 -8.27 11.69
N TYR A 245 24.55 -7.66 10.70
CA TYR A 245 25.09 -6.50 9.98
C TYR A 245 25.34 -5.30 10.90
N THR A 246 24.45 -5.07 11.87
CA THR A 246 24.60 -4.00 12.86
C THR A 246 25.82 -4.21 13.75
N GLU A 247 26.04 -5.45 14.21
CA GLU A 247 27.16 -5.82 15.10
C GLU A 247 28.51 -5.79 14.39
N HIS A 248 28.51 -6.05 13.08
CA HIS A 248 29.69 -6.06 12.21
C HIS A 248 29.70 -4.87 11.25
N ARG A 249 29.16 -3.71 11.67
CA ARG A 249 28.93 -2.54 10.80
C ARG A 249 30.17 -2.08 10.04
N ASP A 250 31.36 -2.28 10.60
CA ASP A 250 32.65 -1.95 10.00
C ASP A 250 32.94 -2.77 8.73
N GLN A 251 32.25 -3.90 8.57
CA GLN A 251 32.32 -4.78 7.40
C GLN A 251 31.20 -4.50 6.38
N PHE A 252 30.17 -3.73 6.75
CA PHE A 252 28.93 -3.55 5.97
C PHE A 252 28.52 -2.07 5.78
N THR A 253 29.44 -1.12 5.92
CA THR A 253 29.12 0.33 5.89
C THR A 253 28.44 0.80 4.60
N ASP A 254 28.80 0.21 3.47
CA ASP A 254 28.25 0.57 2.15
C ASP A 254 27.02 -0.31 1.79
N PHE A 255 26.62 -1.20 2.70
CA PHE A 255 25.59 -2.21 2.48
C PHE A 255 24.39 -2.04 3.41
N PHE A 256 24.57 -1.57 4.65
CA PHE A 256 23.47 -1.43 5.61
C PHE A 256 23.62 -0.16 6.45
N GLU A 257 22.56 0.64 6.54
CA GLU A 257 22.47 1.84 7.38
C GLU A 257 21.62 1.57 8.63
N PRO A 258 22.24 1.35 9.81
CA PRO A 258 21.51 1.02 11.04
C PRO A 258 20.56 2.14 11.51
N ALA A 259 20.76 3.37 11.06
CA ALA A 259 19.89 4.49 11.40
C ALA A 259 18.48 4.36 10.78
N GLU A 260 18.34 3.68 9.64
CA GLU A 260 17.05 3.47 8.97
C GLU A 260 16.15 2.51 9.75
N HIS A 261 16.73 1.54 10.46
CA HIS A 261 16.01 0.54 11.26
C HIS A 261 16.75 0.22 12.58
N PRO A 262 16.66 1.10 13.59
CA PRO A 262 17.43 0.99 14.82
C PRO A 262 16.96 -0.15 15.75
N ASP A 263 17.78 -0.46 16.75
CA ASP A 263 17.48 -1.36 17.89
C ASP A 263 17.27 -2.85 17.52
N THR A 264 18.00 -3.33 16.50
CA THR A 264 17.85 -4.65 15.87
C THR A 264 17.86 -5.82 16.87
N ARG A 265 18.80 -5.90 17.82
CA ARG A 265 18.83 -7.01 18.80
C ARG A 265 17.67 -7.01 19.80
N ASN A 266 17.14 -5.85 20.19
CA ASN A 266 15.95 -5.84 21.07
C ASN A 266 14.69 -6.14 20.27
N ARG A 267 14.59 -5.64 19.03
CA ARG A 267 13.51 -6.00 18.10
C ARG A 267 13.51 -7.48 17.77
N LEU A 268 14.69 -8.12 17.64
CA LEU A 268 14.81 -9.57 17.49
C LEU A 268 14.19 -10.32 18.67
N LYS A 269 14.47 -9.88 19.91
CA LYS A 269 13.84 -10.46 21.11
C LYS A 269 12.32 -10.29 21.09
N ASP A 270 11.84 -9.13 20.67
CA ASP A 270 10.41 -8.87 20.53
C ASP A 270 9.78 -9.80 19.47
N MET A 271 10.47 -10.04 18.34
CA MET A 271 10.01 -10.95 17.28
C MET A 271 10.04 -12.42 17.73
N ALA A 272 11.08 -12.84 18.43
CA ALA A 272 11.16 -14.17 19.04
C ALA A 272 10.01 -14.38 20.04
N ALA A 273 9.70 -13.39 20.87
CA ALA A 273 8.58 -13.46 21.80
C ALA A 273 7.21 -13.52 21.10
N LEU A 274 7.03 -12.78 20.01
CA LEU A 274 5.84 -12.87 19.17
C LEU A 274 5.71 -14.25 18.52
N LEU A 275 6.79 -14.82 18.01
CA LEU A 275 6.83 -16.17 17.44
C LEU A 275 6.41 -17.22 18.46
N THR A 276 6.98 -17.17 19.65
CA THR A 276 6.62 -18.05 20.77
C THR A 276 5.14 -17.89 21.13
N ALA A 277 4.64 -16.66 21.26
CA ALA A 277 3.23 -16.40 21.58
C ALA A 277 2.28 -16.90 20.47
N TYR A 278 2.65 -16.73 19.20
CA TYR A 278 1.90 -17.24 18.05
C TYR A 278 1.83 -18.76 18.05
N GLY A 279 2.92 -19.43 18.46
CA GLY A 279 2.99 -20.87 18.68
C GLY A 279 2.46 -21.34 20.04
N ILE A 280 1.60 -20.56 20.71
CA ILE A 280 0.94 -20.91 22.00
C ILE A 280 1.96 -21.18 23.13
N GLY A 281 3.17 -20.64 23.02
CA GLY A 281 4.23 -20.79 24.00
C GLY A 281 5.12 -22.02 23.83
N HIS A 282 4.93 -22.81 22.77
CA HIS A 282 5.69 -24.05 22.59
C HIS A 282 7.10 -23.84 22.01
N PRO A 283 7.30 -23.12 20.89
CA PRO A 283 8.62 -22.96 20.31
C PRO A 283 9.36 -21.78 20.95
N GLU A 284 10.64 -21.97 21.25
CA GLU A 284 11.55 -20.92 21.69
C GLU A 284 12.92 -21.12 21.04
N VAL A 285 13.56 -20.03 20.62
CA VAL A 285 14.98 -20.05 20.22
C VAL A 285 15.81 -19.48 21.35
N ARG A 286 16.85 -20.21 21.76
CA ARG A 286 17.77 -19.81 22.84
C ARG A 286 19.21 -20.01 22.37
N ASN A 287 20.15 -19.40 23.08
CA ASN A 287 21.59 -19.55 22.82
C ASN A 287 21.96 -19.40 21.33
N VAL A 288 21.38 -18.40 20.65
CA VAL A 288 21.53 -18.12 19.21
C VAL A 288 20.75 -19.09 18.32
N ASN A 289 21.04 -20.40 18.34
CA ASN A 289 20.48 -21.36 17.38
C ASN A 289 19.89 -22.64 18.00
N ASP A 290 19.73 -22.70 19.32
CA ASP A 290 19.06 -23.83 19.97
C ASP A 290 17.55 -23.69 19.83
N VAL A 291 16.91 -24.65 19.17
CA VAL A 291 15.45 -24.72 19.05
C VAL A 291 14.91 -25.55 20.21
N TYR A 292 14.16 -24.90 21.10
CA TYR A 292 13.46 -25.52 22.21
C TYR A 292 11.97 -25.72 21.88
N PHE A 293 11.41 -26.82 22.39
CA PHE A 293 9.99 -27.12 22.38
C PHE A 293 9.54 -27.49 23.80
N ASP A 294 8.57 -26.77 24.36
CA ASP A 294 8.10 -26.96 25.74
C ASP A 294 9.25 -26.96 26.77
N LYS A 295 10.22 -26.04 26.59
CA LYS A 295 11.42 -25.87 27.42
C LYS A 295 12.42 -27.03 27.38
N GLU A 296 12.22 -28.00 26.50
CA GLU A 296 13.20 -29.05 26.21
C GLU A 296 13.93 -28.74 24.90
N LEU A 297 15.25 -28.97 24.86
CA LEU A 297 16.03 -28.81 23.63
C LEU A 297 15.56 -29.82 22.59
N LEU A 298 14.99 -29.35 21.48
CA LEU A 298 14.58 -30.20 20.37
C LEU A 298 15.80 -30.52 19.50
N LEU A 299 16.45 -29.48 18.97
CA LEU A 299 17.61 -29.57 18.10
C LEU A 299 18.45 -28.29 18.16
N ILE A 300 19.68 -28.36 17.67
CA ILE A 300 20.52 -27.19 17.38
C ILE A 300 20.43 -26.97 15.87
N ALA A 301 20.03 -25.78 15.44
CA ALA A 301 19.88 -25.50 14.02
C ALA A 301 21.24 -25.33 13.36
N GLU A 302 21.38 -25.92 12.17
CA GLU A 302 22.55 -25.76 11.31
C GLU A 302 22.22 -24.77 10.17
N PRO A 303 23.22 -24.09 9.59
CA PRO A 303 23.02 -23.27 8.38
C PRO A 303 22.46 -24.11 7.22
N ASP A 304 21.61 -23.49 6.40
CA ASP A 304 21.08 -24.11 5.17
C ASP A 304 20.94 -23.04 4.08
N GLY A 305 21.46 -23.33 2.89
CA GLY A 305 21.49 -22.39 1.78
C GLY A 305 22.19 -21.06 2.13
N ALA A 306 21.41 -19.97 2.13
CA ALA A 306 21.87 -18.60 2.39
C ALA A 306 21.48 -18.09 3.80
N GLN A 307 20.91 -18.97 4.62
CA GLN A 307 20.50 -18.69 5.99
C GLN A 307 21.55 -19.27 6.95
N ASP A 308 22.06 -18.43 7.85
CA ASP A 308 22.91 -18.89 8.94
C ASP A 308 22.06 -19.64 9.99
N ALA A 309 22.76 -20.23 10.97
CA ALA A 309 22.15 -21.07 11.99
C ALA A 309 21.08 -20.35 12.84
N GLU A 310 21.27 -19.05 13.12
CA GLU A 310 20.30 -18.26 13.90
C GLU A 310 19.00 -18.08 13.11
N GLU A 311 19.08 -17.71 11.82
CA GLU A 311 17.94 -17.59 10.92
C GLU A 311 17.21 -18.93 10.76
N MET A 312 17.95 -20.01 10.55
CA MET A 312 17.37 -21.35 10.44
C MET A 312 16.66 -21.78 11.72
N ALA A 313 17.19 -21.44 12.89
CA ALA A 313 16.51 -21.73 14.17
C ALA A 313 15.13 -21.08 14.23
N TYR A 314 15.01 -19.81 13.80
CA TYR A 314 13.72 -19.11 13.76
C TYR A 314 12.77 -19.67 12.69
N LEU A 315 13.27 -20.04 11.51
CA LEU A 315 12.44 -20.65 10.46
C LEU A 315 11.90 -22.02 10.86
N ILE A 316 12.71 -22.83 11.56
CA ILE A 316 12.30 -24.12 12.15
C ILE A 316 11.25 -23.88 13.24
N ALA A 317 11.53 -22.99 14.18
CA ALA A 317 10.60 -22.61 15.25
C ALA A 317 9.27 -22.07 14.70
N GLY A 318 9.31 -21.36 13.58
CA GLY A 318 8.11 -20.84 12.92
C GLY A 318 7.27 -21.91 12.23
N GLY A 319 7.87 -22.98 11.71
CA GLY A 319 7.11 -24.17 11.28
C GLY A 319 6.33 -24.81 12.43
N ILE A 320 6.94 -24.89 13.62
CA ILE A 320 6.28 -25.38 14.84
C ILE A 320 5.15 -24.43 15.23
N ALA A 321 5.43 -23.13 15.30
CA ALA A 321 4.47 -22.11 15.70
C ALA A 321 3.24 -22.11 14.78
N LYS A 322 3.47 -22.18 13.46
CA LYS A 322 2.41 -22.26 12.45
C LYS A 322 1.57 -23.53 12.59
N GLY A 323 2.23 -24.67 12.84
CA GLY A 323 1.54 -25.93 13.10
C GLY A 323 0.59 -25.84 14.29
N PHE A 324 1.05 -25.30 15.42
CA PHE A 324 0.21 -25.13 16.61
C PHE A 324 -0.90 -24.09 16.44
N HIS A 325 -0.61 -23.01 15.71
CA HIS A 325 -1.55 -21.94 15.46
C HIS A 325 -2.74 -22.39 14.61
N ASP A 326 -2.47 -23.06 13.49
CA ASP A 326 -3.48 -23.38 12.48
C ASP A 326 -4.27 -24.66 12.80
N HIS A 327 -3.66 -25.59 13.54
CA HIS A 327 -4.23 -26.91 13.77
C HIS A 327 -4.80 -27.05 15.18
N ARG A 328 -6.11 -27.23 15.27
CA ARG A 328 -6.83 -27.27 16.54
C ARG A 328 -6.65 -28.59 17.28
N PHE A 329 -6.47 -29.68 16.55
CA PHE A 329 -6.35 -31.02 17.12
C PHE A 329 -5.02 -31.66 16.72
N VAL A 330 -4.48 -32.51 17.58
CA VAL A 330 -3.26 -33.28 17.28
C VAL A 330 -3.44 -34.16 16.05
N THR A 331 -4.65 -34.65 15.79
CA THR A 331 -4.97 -35.44 14.59
C THR A 331 -4.79 -34.68 13.30
N ASP A 332 -4.90 -33.34 13.33
CA ASP A 332 -4.71 -32.48 12.16
C ASP A 332 -3.23 -32.45 11.73
N TRP A 333 -2.29 -32.76 12.64
CA TRP A 333 -0.87 -32.92 12.29
C TRP A 333 -0.63 -34.14 11.40
N ASN A 334 -1.54 -35.11 11.41
CA ASN A 334 -1.52 -36.23 10.47
C ASN A 334 -0.13 -36.90 10.37
N PHE A 335 0.44 -37.26 11.53
CA PHE A 335 1.72 -37.93 11.62
C PHE A 335 1.68 -39.29 10.92
N ARG A 336 2.68 -39.56 10.08
CA ARG A 336 2.80 -40.77 9.26
C ARG A 336 4.22 -41.30 9.36
N THR A 337 4.35 -42.59 9.61
CA THR A 337 5.65 -43.28 9.47
C THR A 337 5.85 -43.66 8.00
N LEU A 338 6.94 -43.19 7.40
CA LEU A 338 7.37 -43.53 6.05
C LEU A 338 8.00 -44.93 6.01
N GLU A 339 8.17 -45.48 4.80
CA GLU A 339 8.75 -46.82 4.60
C GLU A 339 10.15 -46.99 5.20
N ASP A 340 10.92 -45.91 5.26
CA ASP A 340 12.27 -45.87 5.84
C ASP A 340 12.29 -45.60 7.37
N GLY A 341 11.12 -45.56 8.00
CA GLY A 341 10.96 -45.33 9.44
C GLY A 341 10.98 -43.85 9.87
N ARG A 342 11.19 -42.90 8.94
CA ARG A 342 11.09 -41.46 9.25
C ARG A 342 9.63 -41.05 9.46
N ILE A 343 9.44 -39.96 10.20
CA ILE A 343 8.11 -39.38 10.44
C ILE A 343 7.89 -38.21 9.48
N ASP A 344 6.75 -38.22 8.80
CA ASP A 344 6.18 -37.09 8.06
C ASP A 344 4.91 -36.61 8.75
N PHE A 345 4.56 -35.34 8.55
CA PHE A 345 3.44 -34.68 9.22
C PHE A 345 3.02 -33.45 8.43
N LEU A 346 1.81 -32.95 8.70
CA LEU A 346 1.19 -31.82 8.02
C LEU A 346 1.18 -32.01 6.49
N ASP A 347 0.89 -30.95 5.75
CA ASP A 347 0.99 -30.93 4.29
C ASP A 347 2.41 -30.56 3.83
N ASP A 348 2.64 -30.51 2.52
CA ASP A 348 3.94 -30.16 1.94
C ASP A 348 4.11 -28.66 1.71
N ASN A 349 3.33 -27.82 2.41
CA ASN A 349 3.48 -26.37 2.31
C ASN A 349 4.91 -25.95 2.68
N ALA A 350 5.45 -25.00 1.90
CA ALA A 350 6.80 -24.46 2.06
C ALA A 350 7.08 -23.98 3.50
N VAL A 351 6.06 -23.47 4.21
CA VAL A 351 6.17 -23.00 5.60
C VAL A 351 6.71 -24.07 6.57
N TYR A 352 6.44 -25.35 6.31
CA TYR A 352 6.88 -26.43 7.19
C TYR A 352 8.22 -27.05 6.77
N GLN A 353 8.76 -26.69 5.59
CA GLN A 353 9.94 -27.36 5.04
C GLN A 353 11.19 -27.18 5.90
N PRO A 354 11.51 -25.99 6.47
CA PRO A 354 12.65 -25.86 7.39
C PRO A 354 12.57 -26.84 8.57
N LEU A 355 11.38 -26.94 9.20
CA LEU A 355 11.15 -27.88 10.30
C LEU A 355 11.24 -29.34 9.84
N LYS A 356 10.56 -29.71 8.74
CA LYS A 356 10.58 -31.06 8.20
C LYS A 356 12.01 -31.50 7.86
N ASN A 357 12.79 -30.63 7.23
CA ASN A 357 14.17 -30.92 6.83
C ASN A 357 15.07 -31.10 8.06
N ALA A 358 14.98 -30.20 9.04
CA ALA A 358 15.76 -30.30 10.27
C ALA A 358 15.46 -31.58 11.06
N LEU A 359 14.19 -31.98 11.17
CA LEU A 359 13.80 -33.22 11.86
C LEU A 359 14.20 -34.49 11.10
N ARG A 360 14.39 -34.41 9.77
CA ARG A 360 14.85 -35.52 8.92
C ARG A 360 16.37 -35.69 8.95
N ALA A 361 17.11 -34.70 9.45
CA ALA A 361 18.58 -34.75 9.52
C ALA A 361 19.10 -35.75 10.57
N GLU A 362 18.32 -36.04 11.61
CA GLU A 362 18.70 -36.97 12.67
C GLU A 362 17.66 -38.09 12.85
N ALA A 363 18.14 -39.34 12.86
CA ALA A 363 17.28 -40.51 13.01
C ALA A 363 16.57 -40.51 14.38
N GLY A 364 15.26 -40.72 14.38
CA GLY A 364 14.44 -40.74 15.59
C GLY A 364 13.98 -39.37 16.10
N LEU A 365 14.54 -38.28 15.58
CA LEU A 365 14.17 -36.92 16.00
C LEU A 365 12.72 -36.58 15.64
N GLY A 366 12.24 -37.01 14.47
CA GLY A 366 10.83 -36.87 14.08
C GLY A 366 9.85 -37.61 15.02
N ALA A 367 10.20 -38.81 15.49
CA ALA A 367 9.38 -39.59 16.44
C ALA A 367 9.36 -38.94 17.84
N ARG A 368 10.53 -38.41 18.26
CA ARG A 368 10.62 -37.60 19.48
C ARG A 368 9.74 -36.36 19.39
N PHE A 369 9.82 -35.63 18.28
CA PHE A 369 9.00 -34.44 18.03
C PHE A 369 7.51 -34.77 18.05
N GLN A 370 7.06 -35.83 17.38
CA GLN A 370 5.67 -36.31 17.45
C GLN A 370 5.21 -36.52 18.91
N THR A 371 6.02 -37.22 19.71
CA THR A 371 5.70 -37.47 21.13
C THR A 371 5.57 -36.16 21.92
N MET A 372 6.45 -35.19 21.65
CA MET A 372 6.41 -33.87 22.28
C MET A 372 5.15 -33.10 21.88
N VAL A 373 4.75 -33.13 20.59
CA VAL A 373 3.53 -32.51 20.08
C VAL A 373 2.29 -33.12 20.72
N GLU A 374 2.18 -34.45 20.77
CA GLU A 374 1.05 -35.14 21.41
C GLU A 374 0.89 -34.72 22.89
N ARG A 375 2.00 -34.67 23.63
CA ARG A 375 2.03 -34.20 25.01
C ARG A 375 1.63 -32.73 25.15
N ALA A 376 2.08 -31.87 24.23
CA ALA A 376 1.73 -30.44 24.23
C ALA A 376 0.23 -30.22 24.06
N TYR A 377 -0.42 -30.90 23.11
CA TYR A 377 -1.88 -30.83 22.92
C TYR A 377 -2.65 -31.33 24.15
N GLU A 378 -2.16 -32.38 24.82
CA GLU A 378 -2.74 -32.85 26.07
C GLU A 378 -2.61 -31.79 27.17
N ASN A 379 -1.46 -31.14 27.29
CA ASN A 379 -1.22 -30.11 28.30
C ASN A 379 -2.02 -28.82 28.04
N ASP A 380 -2.13 -28.38 26.80
CA ASP A 380 -2.96 -27.22 26.41
C ASP A 380 -4.40 -27.35 26.86
N SER A 381 -4.94 -28.57 26.75
CA SER A 381 -6.31 -28.86 27.18
C SER A 381 -6.50 -28.71 28.69
N LYS A 382 -5.44 -28.92 29.47
CA LYS A 382 -5.44 -28.79 30.94
C LYS A 382 -5.24 -27.35 31.39
N THR A 383 -4.41 -26.59 30.69
CA THR A 383 -4.07 -25.19 31.06
C THR A 383 -4.99 -24.15 30.43
N ASN A 384 -5.82 -24.55 29.46
CA ASN A 384 -6.67 -23.67 28.68
C ASN A 384 -5.85 -22.63 27.86
N ALA A 385 -4.58 -22.93 27.56
CA ALA A 385 -3.67 -22.07 26.81
C ALA A 385 -4.22 -21.75 25.41
N ARG A 386 -4.68 -22.79 24.69
CA ARG A 386 -5.27 -22.66 23.35
C ARG A 386 -6.52 -21.79 23.31
N ALA A 387 -7.40 -21.88 24.30
CA ALA A 387 -8.59 -21.03 24.35
C ALA A 387 -8.24 -19.56 24.63
N THR A 388 -7.22 -19.31 25.44
CA THR A 388 -6.70 -17.96 25.70
C THR A 388 -6.10 -17.37 24.43
N PHE A 389 -5.29 -18.16 23.72
CA PHE A 389 -4.72 -17.79 22.43
C PHE A 389 -5.79 -17.47 21.39
N LEU A 390 -6.75 -18.37 21.17
CA LEU A 390 -7.83 -18.18 20.19
C LEU A 390 -8.68 -16.94 20.49
N ARG A 391 -8.85 -16.58 21.76
CA ARG A 391 -9.53 -15.33 22.14
C ARG A 391 -8.73 -14.11 21.71
N ALA A 392 -7.42 -14.09 21.96
CA ALA A 392 -6.56 -12.98 21.56
C ALA A 392 -6.52 -12.82 20.02
N GLU A 393 -6.45 -13.93 19.28
CA GLU A 393 -6.47 -13.92 17.81
C GLU A 393 -7.84 -13.47 17.26
N LEU A 394 -8.93 -13.93 17.87
CA LEU A 394 -10.28 -13.45 17.54
C LEU A 394 -10.41 -11.94 17.79
N GLU A 395 -9.95 -11.43 18.93
CA GLU A 395 -9.95 -10.00 19.24
C GLU A 395 -9.13 -9.20 18.22
N ARG A 396 -7.97 -9.71 17.78
CA ARG A 396 -7.15 -9.10 16.72
C ARG A 396 -7.91 -9.04 15.41
N SER A 397 -8.44 -10.17 14.94
CA SER A 397 -9.22 -10.25 13.69
C SER A 397 -10.47 -9.34 13.73
N GLN A 398 -11.14 -9.28 14.88
CA GLN A 398 -12.31 -8.40 15.07
C GLN A 398 -11.95 -6.92 15.00
N LYS A 399 -10.76 -6.49 15.46
CA LYS A 399 -10.30 -5.10 15.30
C LYS A 399 -10.17 -4.72 13.83
N ASN A 400 -9.53 -5.57 13.02
CA ASN A 400 -9.44 -5.33 11.58
C ASN A 400 -10.81 -5.37 10.90
N ALA A 401 -11.68 -6.32 11.26
CA ALA A 401 -13.04 -6.36 10.73
C ALA A 401 -13.87 -5.12 11.09
N ALA A 402 -13.75 -4.62 12.33
CA ALA A 402 -14.39 -3.39 12.77
C ALA A 402 -13.86 -2.17 12.03
N LEU A 403 -12.55 -2.11 11.80
CA LEU A 403 -11.94 -1.05 11.02
C LEU A 403 -12.42 -1.07 9.56
N ARG A 404 -12.46 -2.24 8.91
CA ARG A 404 -13.01 -2.39 7.55
C ARG A 404 -14.46 -1.88 7.46
N ARG A 405 -15.30 -2.23 8.43
CA ARG A 405 -16.68 -1.72 8.50
C ARG A 405 -16.72 -0.21 8.65
N SER A 406 -15.91 0.34 9.55
CA SER A 406 -15.81 1.78 9.74
C SER A 406 -15.39 2.50 8.46
N GLN A 407 -14.41 1.97 7.71
CA GLN A 407 -14.02 2.55 6.41
C GLN A 407 -15.16 2.44 5.38
N ALA A 408 -15.88 1.33 5.33
CA ALA A 408 -16.99 1.11 4.39
C ALA A 408 -18.19 2.05 4.62
N GLU A 409 -18.42 2.49 5.87
CA GLU A 409 -19.51 3.41 6.22
C GLU A 409 -19.25 4.86 5.76
N HIS A 410 -18.01 5.19 5.37
CA HIS A 410 -17.63 6.53 4.94
C HIS A 410 -17.98 6.81 3.47
N THR A 411 -19.26 6.78 3.13
CA THR A 411 -19.80 7.05 1.78
C THR A 411 -19.27 8.34 1.15
N LYS A 412 -18.99 9.37 1.96
CA LYS A 412 -18.41 10.66 1.53
C LYS A 412 -17.00 10.55 0.92
N ASP A 413 -16.30 9.44 1.12
CA ASP A 413 -14.97 9.20 0.58
C ASP A 413 -15.04 8.67 -0.88
N ALA A 414 -16.22 8.20 -1.33
CA ALA A 414 -16.41 7.61 -2.66
C ALA A 414 -16.03 8.55 -3.82
N PRO A 415 -16.37 9.86 -3.82
CA PRO A 415 -15.97 10.76 -4.89
C PRO A 415 -14.45 10.92 -5.02
N TYR A 416 -13.70 10.86 -3.92
CA TYR A 416 -12.23 10.95 -3.94
C TYR A 416 -11.62 9.70 -4.57
N LYS A 417 -12.15 8.52 -4.27
CA LYS A 417 -11.73 7.27 -4.91
C LYS A 417 -12.05 7.24 -6.40
N ALA A 418 -13.21 7.77 -6.80
CA ALA A 418 -13.52 7.91 -8.23
C ALA A 418 -12.54 8.87 -8.92
N LEU A 419 -12.19 9.99 -8.28
CA LEU A 419 -11.19 10.92 -8.79
C LEU A 419 -9.81 10.27 -8.92
N ASN A 420 -9.37 9.52 -7.91
CA ASN A 420 -8.10 8.78 -7.98
C ASN A 420 -8.10 7.81 -9.16
N GLY A 421 -9.20 7.10 -9.39
CA GLY A 421 -9.36 6.21 -10.54
C GLY A 421 -9.17 6.92 -11.88
N GLU A 422 -9.76 8.11 -12.04
CA GLU A 422 -9.58 8.92 -13.24
C GLU A 422 -8.14 9.42 -13.42
N LEU A 423 -7.48 9.81 -12.33
CA LEU A 423 -6.08 10.22 -12.38
C LEU A 423 -5.19 9.04 -12.80
N TYR A 424 -5.41 7.84 -12.26
CA TYR A 424 -4.72 6.64 -12.72
C TYR A 424 -5.00 6.32 -14.20
N MET A 425 -6.22 6.48 -14.69
CA MET A 425 -6.52 6.32 -16.13
C MET A 425 -5.73 7.30 -16.99
N LYS A 426 -5.65 8.57 -16.59
CA LYS A 426 -4.86 9.58 -17.29
C LYS A 426 -3.36 9.28 -17.29
N LEU A 427 -2.87 8.59 -16.25
CA LEU A 427 -1.48 8.12 -16.15
C LEU A 427 -1.24 6.80 -16.91
N GLY A 428 -2.27 6.19 -17.51
CA GLY A 428 -2.18 4.89 -18.17
C GLY A 428 -2.14 3.68 -17.22
N LEU A 429 -2.35 3.90 -15.93
CA LEU A 429 -2.28 2.90 -14.87
C LEU A 429 -3.65 2.22 -14.64
N THR A 430 -4.14 1.54 -15.67
CA THR A 430 -5.51 1.00 -15.75
C THR A 430 -5.88 0.05 -14.59
N ASP A 431 -4.95 -0.78 -14.12
CA ASP A 431 -5.24 -1.71 -13.01
C ASP A 431 -5.40 -1.00 -11.67
N PHE A 432 -4.65 0.08 -11.44
CA PHE A 432 -4.83 0.92 -10.25
C PHE A 432 -6.11 1.74 -10.33
N ALA A 433 -6.47 2.20 -11.53
CA ALA A 433 -7.73 2.88 -11.77
C ALA A 433 -8.93 1.99 -11.42
N GLU A 434 -8.92 0.73 -11.87
CA GLU A 434 -9.96 -0.23 -11.55
C GLU A 434 -10.10 -0.44 -10.03
N LYS A 435 -8.99 -0.60 -9.31
CA LYS A 435 -9.00 -0.75 -7.84
C LYS A 435 -9.70 0.43 -7.18
N GLU A 436 -9.39 1.65 -7.60
CA GLU A 436 -10.00 2.86 -7.05
C GLU A 436 -11.49 3.02 -7.41
N PHE A 437 -11.89 2.71 -8.64
CA PHE A 437 -13.31 2.74 -9.02
C PHE A 437 -14.14 1.67 -8.29
N ARG A 438 -13.56 0.49 -8.06
CA ARG A 438 -14.19 -0.55 -7.23
C ARG A 438 -14.34 -0.09 -5.78
N ARG A 439 -13.32 0.56 -5.20
CA ARG A 439 -13.41 1.16 -3.86
C ARG A 439 -14.48 2.24 -3.80
N ALA A 440 -14.54 3.12 -4.79
CA ALA A 440 -15.59 4.15 -4.88
C ALA A 440 -16.99 3.54 -4.95
N SER A 441 -17.18 2.49 -5.76
CA SER A 441 -18.47 1.79 -5.90
C SER A 441 -18.86 1.00 -4.65
N ALA A 442 -17.88 0.48 -3.91
CA ALA A 442 -18.12 -0.19 -2.63
C ALA A 442 -18.58 0.79 -1.54
N LEU A 443 -18.04 2.02 -1.54
CA LEU A 443 -18.43 3.09 -0.63
C LEU A 443 -19.79 3.71 -1.02
N ASP A 444 -20.05 3.91 -2.31
CA ASP A 444 -21.34 4.39 -2.81
C ASP A 444 -21.70 3.69 -4.14
N PRO A 445 -22.60 2.70 -4.12
CA PRO A 445 -23.06 2.00 -5.32
C PRO A 445 -23.77 2.88 -6.37
N ASN A 446 -24.19 4.09 -5.99
CA ASN A 446 -24.83 5.08 -6.86
C ASN A 446 -23.85 6.11 -7.42
N ASN A 447 -22.55 5.99 -7.12
CA ASN A 447 -21.52 6.87 -7.63
C ASN A 447 -21.38 6.69 -9.16
N LEU A 448 -22.05 7.58 -9.91
CA LEU A 448 -22.07 7.54 -11.38
C LEU A 448 -20.69 7.79 -11.99
N ARG A 449 -19.83 8.54 -11.29
CA ARG A 449 -18.44 8.78 -11.69
C ARG A 449 -17.63 7.49 -11.64
N ALA A 450 -17.78 6.70 -10.58
CA ALA A 450 -17.14 5.39 -10.46
C ALA A 450 -17.64 4.40 -11.53
N ARG A 451 -18.95 4.36 -11.79
CA ARG A 451 -19.52 3.50 -12.85
C ARG A 451 -19.04 3.90 -14.25
N SER A 452 -18.96 5.21 -14.52
CA SER A 452 -18.42 5.73 -15.79
C SER A 452 -16.93 5.41 -15.94
N GLY A 453 -16.17 5.59 -14.86
CA GLY A 453 -14.76 5.21 -14.80
C GLY A 453 -14.52 3.72 -15.08
N MET A 454 -15.35 2.83 -14.53
CA MET A 454 -15.32 1.40 -14.87
C MET A 454 -15.61 1.14 -16.36
N ALA A 455 -16.51 1.91 -16.99
CA ALA A 455 -16.73 1.81 -18.43
C ALA A 455 -15.45 2.18 -19.22
N THR A 456 -14.74 3.23 -18.80
CA THR A 456 -13.45 3.61 -19.40
C THR A 456 -12.37 2.55 -19.18
N VAL A 457 -12.35 1.88 -18.02
CA VAL A 457 -11.46 0.73 -17.77
C VAL A 457 -11.75 -0.41 -18.75
N LEU A 458 -13.02 -0.75 -18.96
CA LEU A 458 -13.41 -1.78 -19.94
C LEU A 458 -13.03 -1.38 -21.38
N SER A 459 -13.22 -0.10 -21.74
CA SER A 459 -12.77 0.45 -23.03
C SER A 459 -11.27 0.28 -23.25
N ALA A 460 -10.46 0.62 -22.25
CA ALA A 460 -9.01 0.45 -22.30
C ALA A 460 -8.59 -1.02 -22.48
N ARG A 461 -9.41 -1.95 -21.98
CA ARG A 461 -9.26 -3.40 -22.17
C ARG A 461 -9.93 -3.94 -23.44
N LYS A 462 -10.48 -3.05 -24.29
CA LYS A 462 -11.20 -3.35 -25.54
C LYS A 462 -12.49 -4.15 -25.35
N ASP A 463 -13.04 -4.20 -24.14
CA ASP A 463 -14.39 -4.70 -23.87
C ASP A 463 -15.39 -3.56 -24.10
N TYR A 464 -15.60 -3.24 -25.38
CA TYR A 464 -16.46 -2.13 -25.77
C TYR A 464 -17.94 -2.40 -25.49
N ASP A 465 -18.39 -3.66 -25.60
CA ASP A 465 -19.79 -4.03 -25.30
C ASP A 465 -20.09 -3.83 -23.81
N GLY A 466 -19.20 -4.30 -22.92
CA GLY A 466 -19.32 -4.06 -21.48
C GLY A 466 -19.23 -2.57 -21.13
N ALA A 467 -18.32 -1.83 -21.77
CA ALA A 467 -18.17 -0.39 -21.58
C ALA A 467 -19.44 0.38 -21.97
N LEU A 468 -19.99 0.10 -23.16
CA LEU A 468 -21.21 0.73 -23.66
C LEU A 468 -22.41 0.39 -22.78
N ALA A 469 -22.52 -0.84 -22.28
CA ALA A 469 -23.58 -1.22 -21.36
C ALA A 469 -23.54 -0.39 -20.07
N LEU A 470 -22.36 -0.26 -19.44
CA LEU A 470 -22.19 0.52 -18.20
C LEU A 470 -22.49 2.00 -18.41
N VAL A 471 -21.96 2.61 -19.48
CA VAL A 471 -22.15 4.04 -19.70
C VAL A 471 -23.59 4.39 -20.13
N ASN A 472 -24.28 3.49 -20.82
CA ASN A 472 -25.70 3.69 -21.13
C ASN A 472 -26.57 3.60 -19.88
N GLU A 473 -26.21 2.77 -18.90
CA GLU A 473 -26.87 2.77 -17.57
C GLU A 473 -26.68 4.13 -16.87
N VAL A 474 -25.46 4.69 -16.92
CA VAL A 474 -25.15 6.02 -16.37
C VAL A 474 -26.01 7.10 -17.01
N ILE A 475 -26.05 7.15 -18.35
CA ILE A 475 -26.82 8.14 -19.10
C ILE A 475 -28.32 8.00 -18.82
N THR A 476 -28.82 6.77 -18.68
CA THR A 476 -30.23 6.52 -18.32
C THR A 476 -30.56 7.08 -16.93
N LYS A 477 -29.65 6.93 -15.97
CA LYS A 477 -29.84 7.42 -14.59
C LYS A 477 -29.67 8.94 -14.46
N ALA A 478 -28.77 9.54 -15.23
CA ALA A 478 -28.48 10.97 -15.21
C ALA A 478 -28.38 11.55 -16.63
N PRO A 479 -29.51 11.70 -17.35
CA PRO A 479 -29.51 12.12 -18.75
C PRO A 479 -29.05 13.57 -18.98
N THR A 480 -28.97 14.38 -17.92
CA THR A 480 -28.51 15.78 -17.97
C THR A 480 -27.06 15.95 -17.51
N TRP A 481 -26.38 14.86 -17.15
CA TRP A 481 -24.99 14.88 -16.68
C TRP A 481 -24.03 14.64 -17.84
N GLY A 482 -23.23 15.66 -18.18
CA GLY A 482 -22.31 15.63 -19.32
C GLY A 482 -21.26 14.51 -19.23
N GLY A 483 -20.81 14.15 -18.03
CA GLY A 483 -19.78 13.12 -17.82
C GLY A 483 -20.13 11.74 -18.36
N GLY A 484 -21.42 11.38 -18.38
CA GLY A 484 -21.89 10.13 -19.01
C GLY A 484 -21.67 10.14 -20.52
N TYR A 485 -21.98 11.25 -21.19
CA TYR A 485 -21.75 11.40 -22.63
C TYR A 485 -20.26 11.51 -22.97
N VAL A 486 -19.46 12.22 -22.16
CA VAL A 486 -17.99 12.24 -22.32
C VAL A 486 -17.41 10.83 -22.24
N SER A 487 -17.84 10.04 -21.25
CA SER A 487 -17.35 8.66 -21.09
C SER A 487 -17.72 7.80 -22.31
N ARG A 488 -18.92 7.98 -22.88
CA ARG A 488 -19.32 7.27 -24.09
C ARG A 488 -18.58 7.77 -25.34
N ALA A 489 -18.30 9.07 -25.42
CA ALA A 489 -17.46 9.64 -26.47
C ALA A 489 -16.04 9.06 -26.46
N ILE A 490 -15.44 8.87 -25.28
CA ILE A 490 -14.15 8.19 -25.13
C ILE A 490 -14.23 6.75 -25.66
N ILE A 491 -15.27 6.00 -25.31
CA ILE A 491 -15.47 4.63 -25.78
C ILE A 491 -15.60 4.59 -27.31
N TYR A 492 -16.43 5.45 -27.91
CA TYR A 492 -16.58 5.52 -29.37
C TYR A 492 -15.28 5.93 -30.06
N ARG A 493 -14.53 6.88 -29.49
CA ARG A 493 -13.19 7.25 -29.99
C ARG A 493 -12.26 6.04 -29.98
N ASP A 494 -12.23 5.28 -28.89
CA ASP A 494 -11.37 4.10 -28.75
C ASP A 494 -11.79 2.96 -29.71
N MET A 495 -13.06 2.93 -30.13
CA MET A 495 -13.58 2.07 -31.21
C MET A 495 -13.27 2.58 -32.62
N GLY A 496 -12.81 3.83 -32.78
CA GLY A 496 -12.63 4.50 -34.06
C GLY A 496 -13.90 5.14 -34.64
N ASP A 497 -15.01 5.14 -33.92
CA ASP A 497 -16.28 5.78 -34.31
C ASP A 497 -16.25 7.28 -33.94
N HIS A 498 -15.42 8.03 -34.67
CA HIS A 498 -15.21 9.47 -34.42
C HIS A 498 -16.48 10.30 -34.60
N GLU A 499 -17.40 9.89 -35.48
CA GLU A 499 -18.65 10.60 -35.73
C GLU A 499 -19.54 10.58 -34.47
N ARG A 500 -19.78 9.39 -33.90
CA ARG A 500 -20.57 9.27 -32.67
C ARG A 500 -19.86 9.89 -31.47
N ALA A 501 -18.53 9.77 -31.41
CA ALA A 501 -17.75 10.40 -30.35
C ALA A 501 -17.94 11.93 -30.33
N LEU A 502 -17.80 12.60 -31.49
CA LEU A 502 -18.01 14.05 -31.59
C LEU A 502 -19.47 14.46 -31.31
N ALA A 503 -20.45 13.64 -31.70
CA ALA A 503 -21.85 13.86 -31.37
C ALA A 503 -22.11 13.81 -29.85
N ASP A 504 -21.48 12.87 -29.15
CA ASP A 504 -21.56 12.78 -27.69
C ASP A 504 -20.79 13.92 -27.00
N CYS A 505 -19.65 14.38 -27.54
CA CYS A 505 -18.97 15.59 -27.06
C CYS A 505 -19.89 16.82 -27.11
N ASN A 506 -20.59 17.03 -28.23
CA ASN A 506 -21.56 18.12 -28.37
C ASN A 506 -22.72 17.98 -27.37
N THR A 507 -23.20 16.74 -27.14
CA THR A 507 -24.25 16.47 -26.16
C THR A 507 -23.78 16.77 -24.74
N ALA A 508 -22.54 16.42 -24.39
CA ALA A 508 -21.95 16.74 -23.09
C ALA A 508 -21.83 18.25 -22.85
N LEU A 509 -21.47 19.02 -23.88
CA LEU A 509 -21.34 20.48 -23.82
C LEU A 509 -22.70 21.20 -23.77
N ALA A 510 -23.75 20.58 -24.30
CA ALA A 510 -25.13 21.08 -24.23
C ALA A 510 -25.89 20.61 -22.99
N ALA A 511 -25.32 19.70 -22.21
CA ALA A 511 -25.92 19.15 -21.01
C ALA A 511 -26.11 20.23 -19.92
N LYS A 512 -27.02 19.99 -18.97
CA LYS A 512 -27.22 20.92 -17.85
C LYS A 512 -25.98 20.97 -16.96
N ASP A 513 -25.44 19.80 -16.63
CA ASP A 513 -24.20 19.66 -15.88
C ASP A 513 -23.09 19.42 -16.90
N VAL A 514 -22.61 20.52 -17.49
CA VAL A 514 -21.63 20.54 -18.59
C VAL A 514 -20.32 19.89 -18.15
N ASP A 515 -19.79 19.00 -18.99
CA ASP A 515 -18.44 18.46 -18.84
C ASP A 515 -17.51 19.00 -19.94
N SER A 516 -16.66 19.97 -19.58
CA SER A 516 -15.72 20.61 -20.49
C SER A 516 -14.58 19.69 -20.95
N TYR A 517 -14.42 18.50 -20.38
CA TYR A 517 -13.49 17.49 -20.90
C TYR A 517 -13.87 17.02 -22.31
N ALA A 518 -15.13 17.22 -22.73
CA ALA A 518 -15.58 17.01 -24.10
C ALA A 518 -14.73 17.76 -25.14
N TYR A 519 -14.27 18.98 -24.82
CA TYR A 519 -13.35 19.73 -25.68
C TYR A 519 -12.02 18.99 -25.86
N LYS A 520 -11.46 18.44 -24.79
CA LYS A 520 -10.21 17.65 -24.88
C LYS A 520 -10.41 16.42 -25.76
N VAL A 521 -11.50 15.67 -25.56
CA VAL A 521 -11.80 14.47 -26.36
C VAL A 521 -11.99 14.83 -27.84
N ALA A 522 -12.69 15.91 -28.16
CA ALA A 522 -12.85 16.39 -29.53
C ALA A 522 -11.50 16.83 -30.14
N GLY A 523 -10.67 17.53 -29.36
CA GLY A 523 -9.31 17.91 -29.75
C GLY A 523 -8.45 16.72 -30.12
N ASP A 524 -8.44 15.67 -29.28
CA ASP A 524 -7.72 14.42 -29.55
C ASP A 524 -8.22 13.72 -30.83
N ILE A 525 -9.53 13.73 -31.08
CA ILE A 525 -10.12 13.14 -32.29
C ILE A 525 -9.64 13.90 -33.53
N PHE A 526 -9.71 15.23 -33.53
CA PHE A 526 -9.25 16.03 -34.66
C PHE A 526 -7.74 15.93 -34.88
N ASP A 527 -6.94 15.87 -33.81
CA ASP A 527 -5.50 15.68 -33.89
C ASP A 527 -5.16 14.33 -34.54
N ALA A 528 -5.81 13.24 -34.11
CA ALA A 528 -5.65 11.91 -34.68
C ALA A 528 -6.07 11.84 -36.18
N GLN A 529 -7.00 12.69 -36.61
CA GLN A 529 -7.41 12.84 -38.02
C GLN A 529 -6.48 13.75 -38.84
N GLY A 530 -5.49 14.41 -38.22
CA GLY A 530 -4.63 15.40 -38.87
C GLY A 530 -5.30 16.77 -39.09
N ALA A 531 -6.46 17.02 -38.49
CA ALA A 531 -7.19 18.27 -38.57
C ALA A 531 -6.67 19.28 -37.53
N THR A 532 -5.42 19.71 -37.69
CA THR A 532 -4.67 20.51 -36.69
C THR A 532 -5.36 21.80 -36.25
N GLU A 533 -6.03 22.52 -37.16
CA GLU A 533 -6.71 23.76 -36.78
C GLU A 533 -7.99 23.51 -35.97
N ASN A 534 -8.73 22.44 -36.28
CA ASN A 534 -9.88 22.02 -35.48
C ASN A 534 -9.41 21.57 -34.09
N ALA A 535 -8.35 20.75 -34.02
CA ALA A 535 -7.76 20.32 -32.76
C ALA A 535 -7.34 21.51 -31.89
N PHE A 536 -6.70 22.53 -32.48
CA PHE A 536 -6.31 23.74 -31.76
C PHE A 536 -7.51 24.50 -31.19
N VAL A 537 -8.61 24.64 -31.93
CA VAL A 537 -9.83 25.30 -31.44
C VAL A 537 -10.38 24.57 -30.21
N GLU A 538 -10.47 23.24 -30.27
CA GLU A 538 -10.98 22.44 -29.15
C GLU A 538 -10.04 22.49 -27.94
N TYR A 539 -8.72 22.35 -28.13
CA TYR A 539 -7.76 22.48 -27.03
C TYR A 539 -7.73 23.88 -26.42
N LYS A 540 -7.94 24.94 -27.21
CA LYS A 540 -8.10 26.30 -26.71
C LYS A 540 -9.32 26.42 -25.82
N ALA A 541 -10.47 25.91 -26.26
CA ALA A 541 -11.70 25.91 -25.48
C ALA A 541 -11.54 25.09 -24.18
N TYR A 542 -10.85 23.94 -24.26
CA TYR A 542 -10.50 23.15 -23.07
C TYR A 542 -9.63 23.96 -22.10
N HIS A 543 -8.58 24.65 -22.58
CA HIS A 543 -7.73 25.49 -21.74
C HIS A 543 -8.47 26.69 -21.13
N GLU A 544 -9.35 27.35 -21.90
CA GLU A 544 -10.17 28.47 -21.40
C GLU A 544 -11.14 28.01 -20.30
N ALA A 545 -11.74 26.82 -20.47
CA ALA A 545 -12.59 26.22 -19.45
C ALA A 545 -11.78 25.69 -18.25
N ASN A 546 -10.50 25.38 -18.46
CA ASN A 546 -9.63 24.70 -17.51
C ASN A 546 -8.18 25.26 -17.56
N PRO A 547 -7.91 26.47 -17.02
CA PRO A 547 -6.63 27.16 -17.25
C PRO A 547 -5.39 26.47 -16.66
N SER A 548 -5.55 25.62 -15.64
CA SER A 548 -4.46 24.82 -15.05
C SER A 548 -4.31 23.42 -15.67
N ALA A 549 -4.98 23.14 -16.80
CA ALA A 549 -4.89 21.85 -17.47
C ALA A 549 -3.49 21.65 -18.04
N LYS A 550 -2.88 20.52 -17.69
CA LYS A 550 -1.53 20.13 -18.13
C LYS A 550 -1.56 18.96 -19.13
N ASP A 551 -2.75 18.42 -19.42
CA ASP A 551 -3.00 17.29 -20.30
C ASP A 551 -3.36 17.70 -21.75
N ILE A 552 -2.88 18.87 -22.20
CA ILE A 552 -2.94 19.35 -23.59
C ILE A 552 -1.57 19.09 -24.25
N PRO A 553 -1.50 18.56 -25.49
CA PRO A 553 -0.21 18.28 -26.12
C PRO A 553 0.65 19.55 -26.25
N ALA A 554 1.97 19.39 -26.02
CA ALA A 554 2.92 20.51 -25.94
C ALA A 554 2.92 21.41 -27.20
N THR A 555 2.70 20.81 -28.38
CA THR A 555 2.58 21.50 -29.66
C THR A 555 1.44 22.51 -29.68
N TYR A 556 0.28 22.16 -29.11
CA TYR A 556 -0.87 23.04 -29.00
C TYR A 556 -0.72 24.02 -27.84
N MET A 557 -0.18 23.59 -26.70
CA MET A 557 0.12 24.48 -25.57
C MET A 557 1.07 25.61 -25.95
N ALA A 558 2.07 25.35 -26.81
CA ALA A 558 2.98 26.39 -27.30
C ALA A 558 2.26 27.48 -28.11
N ARG A 559 1.15 27.16 -28.79
CA ARG A 559 0.32 28.11 -29.54
C ARG A 559 -0.66 28.90 -28.66
N LEU A 560 -0.91 28.44 -27.43
CA LEU A 560 -1.83 29.08 -26.47
C LEU A 560 -1.13 30.11 -25.56
N ARG A 561 0.21 30.11 -25.54
CA ARG A 561 1.05 30.96 -24.68
C ARG A 561 1.29 32.36 -25.24
#